data_AF-A0A1G9H044-F1
#
_entry.id   AF-A0A1G9H044-F1
#
_cell.length_a   1.000
_cell.length_b   1.000
_cell.length_c   1.000
_cell.angle_alpha   90.00
_cell.angle_beta   90.00
_cell.angle_gamma   90.00
#
_symmetry.space_group_name_H-M   'P 1'
#
loop_
_entity.id
_entity.type
_entity.pdbx_description
1 polymer ?
#
loop_
_entity_poly.entity_id
_entity_poly.type
_entity_poly.pdbx_seq_one_letter_code
_entity_poly.pdbx_strand_id
1 'polypeptide(L)'
;MSTDDRYGFGRRPTVGDVLEHPLLGLERGRTEIAIAGLLGLTALFAVSYAGSTVAVGGAPLETLTTQFDTLTKLLIALATATITILPFVYAVWNGGPLLSFAMPLVPVFLGDVAAGQYVLGVDAVIALTVGAAACALAMFATDVRQVGSLRPWTTVEIDAVSLLVVTMTVLVAAAGVAQFAAVAPPRNLEWYAPFSVLWLVPAGIVGAYWQAAVRTTVATQGDETEIES
;
A
#
# COMPACT_ATOMS: atom_id res chain seq x y z
N MET A 1 39.16 8.32 16.80
CA MET A 1 39.14 6.84 16.73
C MET A 1 38.53 6.32 18.03
N SER A 2 37.24 5.97 17.98
CA SER A 2 36.52 5.20 18.99
C SER A 2 35.24 4.71 18.30
N THR A 3 35.38 3.58 17.61
CA THR A 3 34.29 2.73 17.15
C THR A 3 33.56 2.21 18.39
N ASP A 4 32.30 2.61 18.57
CA ASP A 4 31.41 2.00 19.56
C ASP A 4 30.24 1.38 18.82
N ASP A 5 30.55 0.22 18.21
CA ASP A 5 29.62 -0.76 17.71
C ASP A 5 28.78 -1.29 18.88
N ARG A 6 27.57 -0.75 19.04
CA ARG A 6 26.51 -1.40 19.82
C ARG A 6 25.37 -1.76 18.91
N TYR A 7 25.59 -2.84 18.14
CA TYR A 7 24.53 -3.67 17.58
C TYR A 7 23.62 -4.18 18.71
N GLY A 8 22.56 -3.43 18.99
CA GLY A 8 21.51 -3.81 19.93
C GLY A 8 20.58 -4.87 19.36
N PHE A 9 21.10 -6.07 19.07
CA PHE A 9 20.28 -7.28 18.89
C PHE A 9 19.65 -7.65 20.24
N GLY A 10 18.46 -7.13 20.53
CA GLY A 10 17.74 -7.51 21.75
C GLY A 10 16.64 -6.56 22.24
N ARG A 11 16.44 -5.39 21.64
CA ARG A 11 15.28 -4.55 21.99
C ARG A 11 14.04 -5.15 21.33
N ARG A 12 13.11 -5.69 22.14
CA ARG A 12 11.74 -5.92 21.67
C ARG A 12 11.22 -4.57 21.19
N PRO A 13 10.87 -4.40 19.90
CA PRO A 13 10.32 -3.14 19.43
C PRO A 13 9.08 -2.84 20.26
N THR A 14 9.05 -1.68 20.89
CA THR A 14 7.81 -1.23 21.53
C THR A 14 6.81 -0.85 20.44
N VAL A 15 5.51 -0.90 20.74
CA VAL A 15 4.48 -0.48 19.77
C VAL A 15 4.74 0.94 19.25
N GLY A 16 5.36 1.80 20.06
CA GLY A 16 5.82 3.14 19.66
C GLY A 16 6.89 3.12 18.57
N ASP A 17 7.93 2.28 18.72
CA ASP A 17 9.02 2.18 17.74
C ASP A 17 8.54 1.69 16.37
N VAL A 18 7.51 0.83 16.33
CA VAL A 18 6.91 0.34 15.09
C VAL A 18 6.13 1.45 14.38
N LEU A 19 5.38 2.26 15.13
CA LEU A 19 4.54 3.35 14.59
C LEU A 19 5.36 4.54 14.05
N GLU A 20 6.61 4.68 14.50
CA GLU A 20 7.56 5.69 14.05
C GLU A 20 8.43 5.22 12.87
N HIS A 21 8.17 4.01 12.36
CA HIS A 21 8.95 3.46 11.25
C HIS A 21 8.66 4.25 9.95
N PRO A 22 9.70 4.70 9.20
CA PRO A 22 9.54 5.52 7.99
C PRO A 22 8.71 4.83 6.89
N LEU A 23 8.61 3.50 6.95
CA LEU A 23 7.77 2.71 6.05
C LEU A 23 6.26 2.82 6.35
N LEU A 24 5.87 3.16 7.58
CA LEU A 24 4.48 3.36 7.99
C LEU A 24 4.04 4.80 7.85
N GLY A 25 4.95 5.77 8.00
CA GLY A 25 4.69 7.18 7.80
C GLY A 25 5.66 8.06 8.58
N LEU A 26 5.70 9.35 8.23
CA LEU A 26 6.61 10.32 8.83
C LEU A 26 6.10 10.84 10.18
N GLU A 27 4.80 11.10 10.30
CA GLU A 27 4.18 11.60 11.52
C GLU A 27 3.38 10.50 12.22
N ARG A 28 3.79 10.16 13.44
CA ARG A 28 3.14 9.15 14.28
C ARG A 28 1.65 9.39 14.46
N GLY A 29 1.22 10.63 14.73
CA GLY A 29 -0.20 10.95 14.92
C GLY A 29 -1.05 10.66 13.68
N ARG A 30 -0.51 10.89 12.47
CA ARG A 30 -1.20 10.59 11.21
C ARG A 30 -1.25 9.08 10.96
N THR A 31 -0.18 8.35 11.29
CA THR A 31 -0.13 6.88 11.24
C THR A 31 -1.15 6.27 12.19
N GLU A 32 -1.26 6.78 13.42
CA GLU A 32 -2.25 6.34 14.42
C GLU A 32 -3.69 6.57 13.94
N ILE A 33 -3.99 7.74 13.35
CA ILE A 33 -5.32 8.02 12.78
C ILE A 33 -5.64 7.05 11.64
N ALA A 34 -4.69 6.78 10.75
CA ALA A 34 -4.87 5.85 9.65
C ALA A 34 -5.14 4.42 10.14
N ILE A 35 -4.36 3.94 11.12
CA ILE A 35 -4.55 2.62 11.72
C ILE A 35 -5.88 2.56 12.47
N ALA A 36 -6.21 3.57 13.27
CA ALA A 36 -7.49 3.64 13.97
C ALA A 36 -8.68 3.63 13.00
N GLY A 37 -8.57 4.33 11.86
CA GLY A 37 -9.54 4.29 10.79
C GLY A 37 -9.71 2.90 10.17
N LEU A 38 -8.60 2.21 9.88
CA LEU A 38 -8.62 0.82 9.37
C LEU A 38 -9.21 -0.17 10.38
N LEU A 39 -8.89 -0.02 11.67
CA LEU A 39 -9.48 -0.82 12.75
C LEU A 39 -10.98 -0.54 12.89
N GLY A 40 -11.39 0.72 12.81
CA GLY A 40 -12.80 1.12 12.81
C GLY A 40 -13.56 0.53 11.63
N LEU A 41 -12.98 0.55 10.43
CA LEU A 41 -13.55 -0.09 9.25
C LEU A 41 -13.67 -1.61 9.41
N THR A 42 -12.64 -2.24 9.98
CA THR A 42 -12.62 -3.68 10.26
C THR A 42 -13.68 -4.07 11.29
N ALA A 43 -13.82 -3.29 12.37
CA ALA A 43 -14.85 -3.50 13.39
C ALA A 43 -16.25 -3.30 12.80
N LEU A 44 -16.44 -2.28 11.98
CA LEU A 44 -17.72 -2.02 11.31
C LEU A 44 -18.09 -3.16 10.36
N PHE A 45 -17.13 -3.68 9.59
CA PHE A 45 -17.31 -4.86 8.76
C PHE A 45 -17.69 -6.09 9.59
N ALA A 46 -16.96 -6.37 10.68
CA ALA A 46 -17.24 -7.50 11.56
C ALA A 46 -18.64 -7.43 12.19
N VAL A 47 -19.08 -6.24 12.62
CA VAL A 47 -20.43 -6.01 13.14
C VAL A 47 -21.49 -6.21 12.04
N SER A 48 -21.24 -5.70 10.83
CA SER A 48 -22.15 -5.89 9.70
C SER A 48 -22.28 -7.36 9.30
N TYR A 49 -21.18 -8.12 9.32
CA TYR A 49 -21.14 -9.55 9.03
C TYR A 49 -21.80 -10.39 10.13
N ALA A 50 -21.56 -10.06 11.40
CA ALA A 50 -22.26 -10.68 12.51
C ALA A 50 -23.78 -10.44 12.41
N GLY A 51 -24.19 -9.21 12.03
CA GLY A 51 -25.60 -8.88 11.81
C GLY A 51 -26.26 -9.67 10.67
N SER A 52 -25.52 -10.01 9.61
CA SER A 52 -26.06 -10.79 8.48
C SER A 52 -26.11 -12.30 8.73
N THR A 53 -25.38 -12.80 9.72
CA THR A 53 -25.32 -14.23 10.07
C THR A 53 -26.24 -14.62 11.25
N VAL A 54 -26.75 -13.65 12.00
CA VAL A 54 -27.69 -13.88 13.10
C VAL A 54 -29.11 -14.07 12.56
N ALA A 55 -29.64 -15.29 12.66
CA ALA A 55 -31.04 -15.61 12.39
C ALA A 55 -31.89 -15.39 13.64
N VAL A 56 -32.99 -14.63 13.53
CA VAL A 56 -33.99 -14.52 14.60
C VAL A 56 -35.18 -15.40 14.22
N GLY A 57 -35.37 -16.52 14.93
CA GLY A 57 -36.48 -17.45 14.67
C GLY A 57 -36.27 -18.39 13.48
N GLY A 58 -35.02 -18.65 13.07
CA GLY A 58 -34.70 -19.62 12.00
C GLY A 58 -34.86 -19.10 10.57
N ALA A 59 -35.38 -17.88 10.40
CA ALA A 59 -35.25 -17.13 9.17
C ALA A 59 -33.98 -16.26 9.26
N PRO A 60 -33.09 -16.26 8.24
CA PRO A 60 -32.13 -15.18 8.11
C PRO A 60 -32.93 -13.87 8.06
N LEU A 61 -32.47 -12.79 8.71
CA LEU A 61 -33.12 -11.50 8.57
C LEU A 61 -33.09 -11.14 7.07
N GLU A 62 -34.20 -11.38 6.38
CA GLU A 62 -34.35 -10.98 4.99
C GLU A 62 -34.17 -9.46 4.91
N THR A 63 -33.40 -9.08 3.89
CA THR A 63 -32.85 -7.80 3.49
C THR A 63 -33.89 -6.71 3.15
N LEU A 64 -35.05 -6.70 3.82
CA LEU A 64 -36.26 -5.96 3.44
C LEU A 64 -36.50 -4.67 4.22
N THR A 65 -35.50 -4.11 4.90
CA THR A 65 -35.61 -2.75 5.45
C THR A 65 -34.71 -1.79 4.69
N THR A 66 -35.26 -0.63 4.28
CA THR A 66 -34.53 0.47 3.62
C THR A 66 -33.30 0.93 4.41
N GLN A 67 -33.29 0.72 5.73
CA GLN A 67 -32.16 1.02 6.61
C GLN A 67 -30.96 0.08 6.38
N PHE A 68 -31.21 -1.22 6.18
CA PHE A 68 -30.15 -2.20 5.88
C PHE A 68 -29.53 -1.97 4.49
N ASP A 69 -30.37 -1.63 3.50
CA ASP A 69 -29.91 -1.25 2.16
C ASP A 69 -29.06 0.04 2.19
N THR A 70 -29.44 1.02 3.01
CA THR A 70 -28.66 2.25 3.20
C THR A 70 -27.30 1.98 3.88
N LEU A 71 -27.27 1.15 4.92
CA LEU A 71 -26.03 0.73 5.59
C LEU A 71 -25.10 -0.02 4.64
N THR A 72 -25.63 -0.95 3.86
CA THR A 72 -24.86 -1.73 2.88
C THR A 72 -24.27 -0.83 1.80
N LYS A 73 -25.05 0.12 1.27
CA LYS A 73 -24.55 1.14 0.32
C LYS A 73 -23.43 1.98 0.91
N LEU A 74 -23.55 2.40 2.17
CA LEU A 74 -22.52 3.18 2.85
C LEU A 74 -21.24 2.37 3.05
N LEU A 75 -21.36 1.08 3.41
CA LEU A 75 -20.22 0.17 3.52
C LEU A 75 -19.52 -0.05 2.20
N ILE A 76 -20.27 -0.26 1.11
CA ILE A 76 -19.71 -0.40 -0.24
C ILE A 76 -19.01 0.88 -0.65
N ALA A 77 -19.61 2.05 -0.43
CA ALA A 77 -19.00 3.33 -0.74
C ALA A 77 -17.71 3.56 0.05
N LEU A 78 -17.72 3.23 1.35
CA LEU A 78 -16.55 3.36 2.22
C LEU A 78 -15.44 2.37 1.83
N ALA A 79 -15.78 1.12 1.52
CA ALA A 79 -14.83 0.13 1.02
C ALA A 79 -14.23 0.58 -0.31
N THR A 80 -15.05 1.08 -1.24
CA THR A 80 -14.61 1.61 -2.53
C THR A 80 -13.64 2.78 -2.34
N ALA A 81 -13.97 3.72 -1.45
CA ALA A 81 -13.09 4.85 -1.13
C ALA A 81 -11.77 4.39 -0.48
N THR A 82 -11.81 3.36 0.36
CA THR A 82 -10.62 2.77 1.01
C THR A 82 -9.75 2.02 0.03
N ILE A 83 -10.33 1.40 -0.99
CA ILE A 83 -9.60 0.73 -2.07
C ILE A 83 -8.98 1.75 -3.03
N THR A 84 -9.68 2.84 -3.36
CA THR A 84 -9.33 3.67 -4.53
C THR A 84 -8.79 5.06 -4.21
N ILE A 85 -9.14 5.66 -3.07
CA ILE A 85 -8.85 7.08 -2.76
C ILE A 85 -7.93 7.20 -1.55
N LEU A 86 -8.31 6.59 -0.42
CA LEU A 86 -7.56 6.72 0.84
C LEU A 86 -6.08 6.34 0.76
N PRO A 87 -5.66 5.30 -0.02
CA PRO A 87 -4.25 4.93 -0.12
C PRO A 87 -3.39 6.07 -0.68
N PHE A 88 -3.90 6.80 -1.67
CA PHE A 88 -3.22 7.95 -2.29
C PHE A 88 -3.25 9.18 -1.39
N VAL A 89 -4.39 9.43 -0.72
CA VAL A 89 -4.47 10.52 0.27
C VAL A 89 -3.44 10.30 1.36
N TYR A 90 -3.34 9.08 1.90
CA TYR A 90 -2.35 8.74 2.92
C TYR A 90 -0.91 8.83 2.39
N ALA A 91 -0.67 8.37 1.16
CA ALA A 91 0.64 8.45 0.50
C ALA A 91 1.13 9.90 0.45
N VAL A 92 0.30 10.82 -0.04
CA VAL A 92 0.64 12.25 -0.14
C VAL A 92 0.68 12.92 1.23
N TRP A 93 -0.19 12.53 2.16
CA TRP A 93 -0.32 13.19 3.45
C TRP A 93 0.74 12.76 4.47
N ASN A 94 1.10 11.48 4.54
CA ASN A 94 2.03 10.96 5.56
C ASN A 94 3.21 10.15 5.03
N GLY A 95 3.16 9.70 3.76
CA GLY A 95 4.36 9.19 3.08
C GLY A 95 4.77 7.75 3.40
N GLY A 96 3.95 6.99 4.12
CA GLY A 96 4.24 5.60 4.52
C GLY A 96 3.96 4.58 3.42
N PRO A 97 4.97 4.05 2.69
CA PRO A 97 4.76 3.23 1.51
C PRO A 97 4.09 1.88 1.83
N LEU A 98 4.45 1.24 2.94
CA LEU A 98 3.85 -0.04 3.33
C LEU A 98 2.41 0.12 3.79
N LEU A 99 2.10 1.16 4.55
CA LEU A 99 0.72 1.37 5.00
C LEU A 99 -0.18 1.76 3.83
N SER A 100 0.29 2.62 2.92
CA SER A 100 -0.41 2.92 1.66
C SER A 100 -0.65 1.67 0.80
N PHE A 101 0.32 0.74 0.75
CA PHE A 101 0.15 -0.54 0.06
C PHE A 101 -0.90 -1.44 0.72
N ALA A 102 -0.91 -1.49 2.05
CA ALA A 102 -1.79 -2.38 2.83
C ALA A 102 -3.24 -1.89 2.90
N MET A 103 -3.47 -0.57 2.93
CA MET A 103 -4.81 0.03 3.03
C MET A 103 -5.88 -0.57 2.09
N PRO A 104 -5.65 -0.66 0.77
CA PRO A 104 -6.66 -1.20 -0.14
C PRO A 104 -6.85 -2.72 -0.01
N LEU A 105 -5.88 -3.44 0.56
CA LEU A 105 -5.94 -4.90 0.74
C LEU A 105 -6.84 -5.30 1.91
N VAL A 106 -6.96 -4.48 2.95
CA VAL A 106 -7.77 -4.76 4.14
C VAL A 106 -9.24 -5.07 3.79
N PRO A 107 -9.98 -4.19 3.10
CA PRO A 107 -11.39 -4.47 2.78
C PRO A 107 -11.56 -5.68 1.86
N VAL A 108 -10.64 -5.92 0.93
CA VAL A 108 -10.70 -7.09 0.03
C VAL A 108 -10.49 -8.37 0.83
N PHE A 109 -9.47 -8.43 1.68
CA PHE A 109 -9.18 -9.60 2.50
C PHE A 109 -10.35 -9.94 3.44
N LEU A 110 -10.99 -8.93 4.02
CA LEU A 110 -12.19 -9.12 4.85
C LEU A 110 -13.36 -9.67 4.03
N GLY A 111 -13.56 -9.17 2.81
CA GLY A 111 -14.58 -9.68 1.87
C GLY A 111 -14.34 -11.14 1.46
N ASP A 112 -13.10 -11.46 1.07
CA ASP A 112 -12.67 -12.81 0.66
C ASP A 112 -12.86 -13.83 1.79
N VAL A 113 -12.43 -13.49 3.00
CA VAL A 113 -12.63 -14.32 4.21
C VAL A 113 -14.11 -14.53 4.49
N ALA A 114 -14.94 -13.48 4.42
CA ALA A 114 -16.38 -13.57 4.65
C ALA A 114 -17.10 -14.43 3.59
N ALA A 115 -16.62 -14.40 2.34
CA ALA A 115 -17.13 -15.19 1.23
C ALA A 115 -16.59 -16.64 1.21
N GLY A 116 -15.61 -16.97 2.08
CA GLY A 116 -14.91 -18.26 2.05
C GLY A 116 -14.11 -18.48 0.77
N GLN A 117 -13.76 -17.41 0.05
CA GLN A 117 -13.01 -17.46 -1.20
C GLN A 117 -11.56 -17.08 -0.93
N TYR A 118 -10.62 -17.91 -1.38
CA TYR A 118 -9.18 -17.66 -1.27
C TYR A 118 -8.53 -17.51 -2.65
N VAL A 119 -9.32 -17.12 -3.65
CA VAL A 119 -8.89 -17.00 -5.04
C VAL A 119 -8.65 -15.53 -5.35
N LEU A 120 -7.60 -15.24 -6.10
CA LEU A 120 -7.31 -13.88 -6.55
C LEU A 120 -8.42 -13.38 -7.50
N GLY A 121 -9.33 -12.58 -6.98
CA GLY A 121 -10.44 -11.97 -7.72
C GLY A 121 -10.07 -10.64 -8.38
N VAL A 122 -11.01 -10.07 -9.14
CA VAL A 122 -10.86 -8.73 -9.76
C VAL A 122 -10.54 -7.68 -8.68
N ASP A 123 -11.23 -7.72 -7.55
CA ASP A 123 -11.06 -6.74 -6.46
C ASP A 123 -9.66 -6.82 -5.83
N ALA A 124 -9.11 -8.02 -5.66
CA ALA A 124 -7.74 -8.22 -5.16
C ALA A 124 -6.69 -7.65 -6.12
N VAL A 125 -6.87 -7.84 -7.43
CA VAL A 125 -5.97 -7.30 -8.46
C VAL A 125 -6.04 -5.77 -8.51
N ILE A 126 -7.24 -5.21 -8.38
CA ILE A 126 -7.43 -3.75 -8.27
C ILE A 126 -6.72 -3.24 -7.02
N ALA A 127 -6.92 -3.87 -5.86
CA ALA A 127 -6.29 -3.46 -4.62
C ALA A 127 -4.75 -3.56 -4.65
N LEU A 128 -4.20 -4.63 -5.25
CA LEU A 128 -2.75 -4.76 -5.48
C LEU A 128 -2.21 -3.65 -6.38
N THR A 129 -2.94 -3.31 -7.45
CA THR A 129 -2.55 -2.28 -8.41
C THR A 129 -2.59 -0.88 -7.77
N VAL A 130 -3.68 -0.56 -7.07
CA VAL A 130 -3.82 0.70 -6.34
C VAL A 130 -2.78 0.78 -5.22
N GLY A 131 -2.59 -0.30 -4.47
CA GLY A 131 -1.60 -0.39 -3.39
C GLY A 131 -0.19 -0.14 -3.91
N ALA A 132 0.20 -0.78 -5.02
CA ALA A 132 1.51 -0.58 -5.65
C ALA A 132 1.73 0.87 -6.10
N ALA A 133 0.71 1.48 -6.73
CA ALA A 133 0.78 2.87 -7.15
C ALA A 133 0.87 3.85 -5.97
N ALA A 134 0.05 3.64 -4.93
CA ALA A 134 0.07 4.45 -3.72
C ALA A 134 1.38 4.29 -2.94
N CYS A 135 1.94 3.07 -2.88
CA CYS A 135 3.24 2.78 -2.27
C CYS A 135 4.37 3.57 -2.93
N ALA A 136 4.48 3.50 -4.26
CA ALA A 136 5.47 4.26 -5.01
C ALA A 136 5.28 5.77 -4.86
N LEU A 137 4.02 6.24 -4.90
CA LEU A 137 3.70 7.65 -4.69
C LEU A 137 4.09 8.12 -3.28
N ALA A 138 3.92 7.28 -2.26
CA ALA A 138 4.25 7.62 -0.88
C ALA A 138 5.76 7.88 -0.72
N MET A 139 6.60 7.01 -1.30
CA MET A 139 8.06 7.19 -1.34
C MET A 139 8.41 8.52 -2.03
N PHE A 140 7.87 8.75 -3.23
CA PHE A 140 8.11 9.98 -3.97
C PHE A 140 7.66 11.23 -3.20
N ALA A 141 6.46 11.22 -2.63
CA ALA A 141 5.91 12.34 -1.88
C ALA A 141 6.71 12.64 -0.61
N THR A 142 7.27 11.61 0.03
CA THR A 142 8.17 11.77 1.18
C THR A 142 9.44 12.51 0.78
N ASP A 143 10.11 12.07 -0.29
CA ASP A 143 11.37 12.69 -0.70
C ASP A 143 11.16 14.11 -1.26
N VAL A 144 10.07 14.34 -2.01
CA VAL A 144 9.69 15.71 -2.44
C VAL A 144 9.54 16.64 -1.24
N ARG A 145 8.95 16.17 -0.14
CA ARG A 145 8.76 16.97 1.08
C ARG A 145 10.05 17.23 1.84
N GLN A 146 10.96 16.24 1.87
CA GLN A 146 12.25 16.40 2.53
C GLN A 146 13.16 17.40 1.80
N VAL A 147 13.08 17.45 0.47
CA VAL A 147 13.97 18.26 -0.38
C VAL A 147 13.35 19.59 -0.79
N GLY A 148 12.03 19.64 -0.92
CA GLY A 148 11.32 20.76 -1.57
C GLY A 148 11.50 20.79 -3.10
N SER A 149 11.84 19.67 -3.74
CA SER A 149 12.05 19.57 -5.20
C SER A 149 11.16 18.50 -5.83
N LEU A 150 10.66 18.77 -7.05
CA LEU A 150 9.93 17.81 -7.87
C LEU A 150 10.83 16.77 -8.55
N ARG A 151 12.16 16.91 -8.42
CA ARG A 151 13.16 15.93 -8.88
C ARG A 151 14.02 15.45 -7.71
N PRO A 152 13.41 14.86 -6.66
CA PRO A 152 14.12 14.49 -5.44
C PRO A 152 15.27 13.52 -5.71
N TRP A 153 15.11 12.62 -6.67
CA TRP A 153 16.11 11.64 -7.09
C TRP A 153 17.42 12.23 -7.64
N THR A 154 17.50 13.54 -7.91
CA THR A 154 18.75 14.19 -8.35
C THR A 154 19.57 14.78 -7.21
N THR A 155 18.97 14.91 -6.02
CA THR A 155 19.50 15.71 -4.91
C THR A 155 19.53 14.96 -3.59
N VAL A 156 18.75 13.89 -3.46
CA VAL A 156 18.67 13.06 -2.24
C VAL A 156 19.66 11.92 -2.33
N GLU A 157 20.31 11.64 -1.20
CA GLU A 157 20.94 10.34 -0.96
C GLU A 157 19.85 9.27 -0.90
N ILE A 158 19.76 8.47 -1.95
CA ILE A 158 18.67 7.50 -2.15
C ILE A 158 18.70 6.47 -1.00
N ASP A 159 17.61 6.40 -0.22
CA ASP A 159 17.43 5.33 0.76
C ASP A 159 17.23 3.98 0.03
N ALA A 160 18.33 3.24 -0.08
CA ALA A 160 18.36 1.94 -0.74
C ALA A 160 17.39 0.93 -0.12
N VAL A 161 17.12 1.01 1.19
CA VAL A 161 16.20 0.09 1.86
C VAL A 161 14.76 0.37 1.45
N SER A 162 14.35 1.64 1.51
CA SER A 162 13.02 2.06 1.07
C SER A 162 12.79 1.75 -0.42
N LEU A 163 13.76 2.07 -1.29
CA LEU A 163 13.68 1.76 -2.71
C LEU A 163 13.53 0.26 -2.98
N LEU A 164 14.28 -0.59 -2.26
CA LEU A 164 14.21 -2.04 -2.41
C LEU A 164 12.86 -2.59 -1.93
N VAL A 165 12.35 -2.12 -0.78
CA VAL A 165 11.03 -2.53 -0.26
C VAL A 165 9.91 -2.15 -1.23
N VAL A 166 9.90 -0.91 -1.72
CA VAL A 166 8.91 -0.44 -2.71
C VAL A 166 9.03 -1.25 -3.99
N THR A 167 10.24 -1.50 -4.49
CA THR A 167 10.45 -2.33 -5.68
C THR A 167 9.89 -3.75 -5.49
N MET A 168 10.19 -4.39 -4.35
CA MET A 168 9.71 -5.74 -4.06
C MET A 168 8.19 -5.81 -3.94
N THR A 169 7.55 -4.85 -3.26
CA THR A 169 6.08 -4.80 -3.16
C THR A 169 5.42 -4.61 -4.52
N VAL A 170 5.97 -3.73 -5.37
CA VAL A 170 5.51 -3.53 -6.76
C VAL A 170 5.66 -4.80 -7.58
N LEU A 171 6.78 -5.53 -7.45
CA LEU A 171 7.01 -6.80 -8.14
C LEU A 171 6.05 -7.91 -7.69
N VAL A 172 5.80 -8.03 -6.38
CA VAL A 172 4.83 -8.99 -5.83
C VAL A 172 3.43 -8.69 -6.36
N ALA A 173 3.03 -7.42 -6.38
CA ALA A 173 1.75 -7.01 -6.98
C ALA A 173 1.71 -7.35 -8.48
N ALA A 174 2.76 -7.04 -9.23
CA ALA A 174 2.82 -7.30 -10.67
C ALA A 174 2.73 -8.80 -10.98
N ALA A 175 3.41 -9.64 -10.19
CA ALA A 175 3.32 -11.09 -10.31
C ALA A 175 1.90 -11.61 -10.01
N GLY A 176 1.24 -11.08 -8.98
CA GLY A 176 -0.16 -11.42 -8.68
C GLY A 176 -1.11 -11.04 -9.81
N VAL A 177 -0.99 -9.82 -10.35
CA VAL A 177 -1.78 -9.36 -11.49
C VAL A 177 -1.50 -10.18 -12.75
N ALA A 178 -0.25 -10.52 -13.02
CA ALA A 178 0.12 -11.36 -14.17
C ALA A 178 -0.46 -12.78 -14.06
N GLN A 179 -0.41 -13.38 -12.86
CA GLN A 179 -1.03 -14.67 -12.60
C GLN A 179 -2.54 -14.62 -12.84
N PHE A 180 -3.22 -13.57 -12.38
CA PHE A 180 -4.64 -13.37 -12.67
C PHE A 180 -4.89 -13.22 -14.17
N ALA A 181 -4.13 -12.37 -14.86
CA ALA A 181 -4.31 -12.13 -16.28
C ALA A 181 -4.12 -13.40 -17.13
N ALA A 182 -3.29 -14.34 -16.67
CA ALA A 182 -3.06 -15.61 -17.35
C ALA A 182 -4.25 -16.59 -17.28
N VAL A 183 -5.12 -16.47 -16.27
CA VAL A 183 -6.21 -17.43 -16.01
C VAL A 183 -7.61 -16.81 -16.00
N ALA A 184 -7.71 -15.49 -15.95
CA ALA A 184 -8.98 -14.78 -15.82
C ALA A 184 -9.81 -14.83 -17.12
N PRO A 185 -11.14 -15.00 -17.02
CA PRO A 185 -12.02 -14.83 -18.16
C PRO A 185 -11.92 -13.40 -18.75
N PRO A 186 -12.11 -13.22 -20.08
CA PRO A 186 -11.98 -11.91 -20.73
C PRO A 186 -12.82 -10.80 -20.08
N ARG A 187 -14.04 -11.13 -19.63
CA ARG A 187 -14.94 -10.20 -18.94
C ARG A 187 -14.31 -9.58 -17.69
N ASN A 188 -13.50 -10.33 -16.96
CA ASN A 188 -12.84 -9.83 -15.75
C ASN A 188 -11.69 -8.87 -16.08
N LEU A 189 -11.04 -9.05 -17.22
CA LEU A 189 -9.98 -8.15 -17.71
C LEU A 189 -10.56 -6.80 -18.15
N GLU A 190 -11.75 -6.78 -18.75
CA GLU A 190 -12.45 -5.54 -19.11
C GLU A 190 -12.75 -4.67 -17.89
N TRP A 191 -13.17 -5.26 -16.77
CA TRP A 191 -13.39 -4.55 -15.52
C TRP A 191 -12.11 -4.03 -14.88
N TYR A 192 -11.00 -4.75 -15.04
CA TYR A 192 -9.70 -4.35 -14.53
C TYR A 192 -9.01 -3.27 -15.40
N ALA A 193 -9.31 -3.22 -16.70
CA ALA A 193 -8.62 -2.37 -17.67
C ALA A 193 -8.45 -0.88 -17.25
N PRO A 194 -9.45 -0.19 -16.68
CA PRO A 194 -9.29 1.19 -16.24
C PRO A 194 -8.22 1.37 -15.17
N PHE A 195 -8.04 0.39 -14.27
CA PHE A 195 -7.06 0.44 -13.19
C PHE A 195 -5.64 0.13 -13.66
N SER A 196 -5.50 -0.54 -14.81
CA SER A 196 -4.17 -0.87 -15.36
C SER A 196 -3.32 0.37 -15.65
N VAL A 197 -3.93 1.51 -15.93
CA VAL A 197 -3.24 2.81 -16.13
C VAL A 197 -2.43 3.22 -14.91
N LEU A 198 -2.83 2.80 -13.71
CA LEU A 198 -2.10 3.10 -12.47
C LEU A 198 -0.70 2.49 -12.44
N TRP A 199 -0.40 1.45 -13.24
CA TRP A 199 0.96 0.89 -13.38
C TRP A 199 1.98 1.89 -13.91
N LEU A 200 1.55 2.96 -14.58
CA LEU A 200 2.43 4.04 -15.01
C LEU A 200 3.08 4.75 -13.81
N VAL A 201 2.40 4.83 -12.68
CA VAL A 201 2.90 5.49 -11.46
C VAL A 201 4.10 4.75 -10.86
N PRO A 202 3.99 3.47 -10.45
CA PRO A 202 5.13 2.74 -9.90
C PRO A 202 6.22 2.53 -10.95
N ALA A 203 5.88 2.29 -12.23
CA ALA A 203 6.88 2.16 -13.29
C ALA A 203 7.72 3.45 -13.46
N GLY A 204 7.05 4.61 -13.49
CA GLY A 204 7.72 5.90 -13.63
C GLY A 204 8.59 6.25 -12.41
N ILE A 205 8.04 6.10 -11.20
CA ILE A 205 8.75 6.44 -9.97
C ILE A 205 9.91 5.48 -9.72
N VAL A 206 9.66 4.17 -9.63
CA VAL A 206 10.71 3.18 -9.34
C VAL A 206 11.78 3.20 -10.43
N GLY A 207 11.38 3.32 -11.70
CA GLY A 207 12.31 3.46 -12.82
C GLY A 207 13.21 4.68 -12.71
N ALA A 208 12.66 5.86 -12.38
CA ALA A 208 13.44 7.08 -12.20
C ALA A 208 14.45 6.97 -11.05
N TYR A 209 14.06 6.36 -9.93
CA TYR A 209 14.94 6.16 -8.77
C TYR A 209 16.08 5.18 -9.07
N TRP A 210 15.79 4.04 -9.70
CA TRP A 210 16.85 3.11 -10.10
C TRP A 210 17.79 3.70 -11.15
N GLN A 211 17.26 4.47 -12.10
CA GLN A 211 18.09 5.17 -13.07
C GLN A 211 19.03 6.19 -12.38
N ALA A 212 18.54 6.91 -11.37
CA ALA A 212 19.37 7.81 -10.59
C ALA A 212 20.43 7.05 -9.78
N ALA A 213 20.05 5.98 -9.10
CA ALA A 213 20.96 5.14 -8.32
C ALA A 213 22.10 4.57 -9.17
N VAL A 214 21.79 4.01 -10.35
CA VAL A 214 22.82 3.49 -11.26
C VAL A 214 23.77 4.59 -11.73
N ARG A 215 23.26 5.79 -12.05
CA ARG A 215 24.10 6.91 -12.47
C ARG A 215 25.04 7.37 -11.36
N THR A 216 24.58 7.43 -10.12
CA THR A 216 25.42 7.82 -8.99
C THR A 216 26.53 6.81 -8.75
N THR A 217 26.25 5.50 -8.81
CA THR A 217 27.27 4.46 -8.59
C THR A 217 28.35 4.48 -9.68
N VAL A 218 27.96 4.71 -10.94
CA VAL A 218 28.92 4.82 -12.06
C VAL A 218 29.82 6.05 -11.91
N ALA A 219 29.27 7.18 -11.47
CA ALA A 219 30.05 8.39 -11.25
C ALA A 219 31.09 8.20 -10.13
N THR A 220 30.74 7.52 -9.04
CA THR A 220 31.68 7.26 -7.93
C THR A 220 32.83 6.34 -8.35
N GLN A 221 32.56 5.33 -9.17
CA GLN A 221 33.60 4.44 -9.70
C GLN A 221 34.57 5.17 -10.63
N GLY A 222 34.10 6.14 -11.42
CA GLY A 222 34.97 6.96 -12.28
C GLY A 222 36.00 7.76 -11.48
N ASP A 223 35.55 8.42 -10.40
CA ASP A 223 36.41 9.23 -9.55
C ASP A 223 37.47 8.39 -8.80
N GLU A 224 37.11 7.19 -8.32
CA GLU A 224 38.07 6.29 -7.66
C GLU A 224 39.16 5.79 -8.62
N THR A 225 38.81 5.56 -9.89
CA THR A 225 39.77 5.06 -10.89
C THR A 225 40.75 6.14 -11.36
N GLU A 226 40.33 7.42 -11.35
CA GLU A 226 41.17 8.57 -11.74
C GLU A 226 42.16 9.00 -10.62
N ILE A 227 41.85 8.69 -9.36
CA ILE A 227 42.75 8.95 -8.22
C ILE A 227 43.89 7.90 -8.15
N GLU A 228 43.69 6.71 -8.71
CA GLU A 228 44.69 5.64 -8.73
C GLU A 228 45.63 5.68 -9.95
N SER A 229 45.41 6.57 -10.92
CA SER A 229 46.25 6.77 -12.13
C SER A 229 47.19 7.97 -12.03
#